data_AF-A0A3M2BGU4-F1
#
_entry.id   AF-A0A3M2BGU4-F1
#
_cell.length_a   1.000
_cell.length_b   1.000
_cell.length_c   1.000
_cell.angle_alpha   90.00
_cell.angle_beta   90.00
_cell.angle_gamma   90.00
#
_symmetry.space_group_name_H-M   'P 1'
#
loop_
_entity.id
_entity.type
_entity.pdbx_description
1 polymer ?
#
loop_
_entity_poly.entity_id
_entity_poly.type
_entity_poly.pdbx_seq_one_letter_code
_entity_poly.pdbx_strand_id
1 'polypeptide(L)'
;MTAMAFLRENPGSTESQIREALAGNMCRCTGYKKIVEAVAETASLLREGQAEFVENKAPEPANSETNGVIGSRQPLIDATAKVTGKAEYAADIHALDALVCKLLRSPYPHAKILEIDTSEAAGMEGVRAVATGKELLEKFGVLPISRDQTAMAVDKVHY
;
A
#
# COMPACT_ATOMS: atom_id res chain seq x y z
N MET A 1 7.20 12.35 8.39
CA MET A 1 7.28 12.36 9.88
C MET A 1 8.62 11.85 10.41
N THR A 2 9.12 10.67 10.05
CA THR A 2 10.41 10.15 10.60
C THR A 2 11.67 10.89 10.14
N ALA A 3 11.89 11.01 8.83
CA ALA A 3 13.14 11.58 8.31
C ALA A 3 13.32 13.06 8.71
N MET A 4 12.26 13.87 8.65
CA MET A 4 12.31 15.28 9.06
C MET A 4 12.54 15.44 10.56
N ALA A 5 11.95 14.59 11.41
CA ALA A 5 12.22 14.63 12.85
C ALA A 5 13.70 14.32 13.14
N PHE A 6 14.23 13.27 12.51
CA PHE A 6 15.63 12.88 12.63
C PHE A 6 16.59 13.99 12.15
N LEU A 7 16.34 14.60 10.99
CA LEU A 7 17.20 15.64 10.42
C LEU A 7 17.17 16.97 11.18
N ARG A 8 16.08 17.28 11.89
CA ARG A 8 16.02 18.47 12.76
C ARG A 8 17.03 18.38 13.90
N GLU A 9 17.23 17.19 14.44
CA GLU A 9 18.19 16.93 15.51
C GLU A 9 19.60 16.61 14.96
N ASN A 10 19.68 16.05 13.75
CA ASN A 10 20.91 15.54 13.16
C ASN A 10 21.11 16.02 11.70
N PRO A 11 21.28 17.34 11.46
CA PRO A 11 21.45 17.87 10.10
C PRO A 11 22.75 17.39 9.40
N GLY A 12 23.74 16.97 10.19
CA GLY A 12 25.04 16.43 9.74
C GLY A 12 25.08 14.93 9.45
N SER A 13 23.92 14.27 9.35
CA SER A 13 23.85 12.81 9.27
C SER A 13 24.52 12.22 8.03
N THR A 14 25.24 11.12 8.23
CA THR A 14 25.79 10.26 7.18
C THR A 14 24.72 9.33 6.59
N GLU A 15 25.00 8.74 5.43
CA GLU A 15 24.10 7.76 4.80
C GLU A 15 23.79 6.58 5.74
N SER A 16 24.79 6.08 6.47
CA SER A 16 24.62 4.99 7.43
C SER A 16 23.64 5.35 8.55
N GLN A 17 23.78 6.56 9.11
CA GLN A 17 22.86 7.05 10.15
C GLN A 17 21.45 7.26 9.62
N ILE A 18 21.30 7.73 8.37
CA ILE A 18 19.99 7.83 7.71
C ILE A 18 19.36 6.46 7.53
N ARG A 19 20.13 5.45 7.11
CA ARG A 19 19.64 4.07 6.96
C ARG A 19 19.20 3.48 8.29
N GLU A 20 19.97 3.68 9.34
CA GLU A 20 19.62 3.27 10.71
C GLU A 20 18.33 3.94 11.18
N ALA A 21 18.21 5.25 11.00
CA ALA A 21 17.00 6.00 11.33
C ALA A 21 15.76 5.54 10.54
N LEU A 22 15.96 5.00 9.34
CA LEU A 22 14.89 4.49 8.48
C LEU A 22 14.58 3.01 8.68
N ALA A 23 15.35 2.25 9.47
CA ALA A 23 15.26 0.79 9.57
C ALA A 23 13.86 0.29 9.95
N GLY A 24 13.08 1.06 10.71
CA GLY A 24 11.69 0.74 11.07
C GLY A 24 10.63 1.07 10.00
N ASN A 25 10.99 1.71 8.89
CA ASN A 25 10.06 2.16 7.86
C ASN A 25 10.10 1.20 6.67
N MET A 26 9.06 0.40 6.47
CA MET A 26 9.03 -0.62 5.42
C MET A 26 8.62 -0.03 4.05
N CYS A 27 9.45 -0.25 3.02
CA CYS A 27 9.10 0.09 1.63
C CYS A 27 9.37 -1.09 0.70
N ARG A 28 8.35 -1.55 -0.03
CA ARG A 28 8.46 -2.70 -0.94
C ARG A 28 8.78 -2.33 -2.40
N CYS A 29 8.73 -1.05 -2.75
CA CYS A 29 8.83 -0.61 -4.16
C CYS A 29 10.24 -0.15 -4.57
N THR A 30 10.95 0.59 -3.71
CA THR A 30 12.13 1.38 -4.13
C THR A 30 13.47 0.73 -3.81
N GLY A 31 13.50 -0.32 -2.98
CA GLY A 31 14.74 -0.88 -2.45
C GLY A 31 15.55 0.12 -1.60
N TYR A 32 14.89 1.13 -1.02
CA TYR A 32 15.45 2.19 -0.15
C TYR A 32 16.42 3.18 -0.77
N LYS A 33 17.15 2.83 -1.83
CA LYS A 33 18.18 3.70 -2.42
C LYS A 33 17.69 5.12 -2.69
N LYS A 34 16.55 5.27 -3.37
CA LYS A 34 15.99 6.59 -3.72
C LYS A 34 15.47 7.38 -2.52
N ILE A 35 15.03 6.69 -1.46
CA ILE A 35 14.58 7.33 -0.22
C ILE A 35 15.78 7.90 0.53
N VAL A 36 16.84 7.09 0.67
CA VAL A 36 18.09 7.51 1.33
C VAL A 36 18.74 8.66 0.59
N GLU A 37 18.81 8.61 -0.75
CA GLU A 37 19.30 9.71 -1.59
C GLU A 37 18.52 11.01 -1.34
N ALA A 38 17.19 10.95 -1.32
CA ALA A 38 16.35 12.14 -1.07
C ALA A 38 16.54 12.74 0.35
N VAL A 39 16.69 11.88 1.36
CA VAL A 39 16.96 12.33 2.74
C VAL A 39 18.35 12.94 2.86
N ALA A 40 19.37 12.35 2.20
CA ALA A 40 20.73 12.89 2.19
C ALA A 40 20.81 14.24 1.48
N GLU A 41 20.10 14.40 0.35
CA GLU A 41 19.96 15.67 -0.37
C GLU A 41 19.32 16.73 0.53
N THR A 42 18.21 16.41 1.19
CA THR A 42 17.54 17.30 2.15
C THR A 42 18.45 17.67 3.33
N ALA A 43 19.25 16.73 3.84
CA ALA A 43 20.22 17.00 4.90
C ALA A 43 21.30 18.00 4.45
N SER A 44 21.77 17.93 3.20
CA SER A 44 22.73 18.91 2.66
C SER A 44 22.12 20.30 2.57
N LEU A 45 20.91 20.41 2.00
CA LEU A 45 20.20 21.67 1.89
C LEU A 45 19.96 22.32 3.26
N LEU A 46 19.63 21.51 4.28
CA LEU A 46 19.47 22.00 5.66
C LEU A 46 20.79 22.53 6.25
N ARG A 47 21.92 21.84 6.03
CA ARG A 47 23.24 22.32 6.49
C ARG A 47 23.67 23.62 5.83
N GLU A 48 23.37 23.75 4.54
CA GLU A 48 23.75 24.91 3.74
C GLU A 48 22.81 26.11 3.95
N GLY A 49 21.74 25.95 4.74
CA GLY A 49 20.73 26.98 4.94
C GLY A 49 19.88 27.25 3.69
N GLN A 50 19.87 26.32 2.74
CA GLN A 50 19.20 26.43 1.43
C GLN A 50 17.91 25.60 1.35
N ALA A 51 17.49 24.98 2.47
CA ALA A 51 16.26 24.22 2.49
C ALA A 51 15.04 25.15 2.39
N GLU A 52 14.49 25.24 1.18
CA GLU A 52 13.21 25.91 0.93
C GLU A 52 12.07 24.90 0.94
N PHE A 53 11.17 25.01 1.91
CA PHE A 53 10.01 24.13 2.03
C PHE A 53 8.85 24.71 1.23
N VAL A 54 8.80 24.37 -0.06
CA VAL A 54 7.67 24.75 -0.92
C VAL A 54 6.53 23.76 -0.73
N GLU A 55 5.36 24.26 -0.36
CA GLU A 55 4.21 23.40 -0.11
C GLU A 55 3.64 22.83 -1.43
N ASN A 56 3.41 21.51 -1.46
CA ASN A 56 2.76 20.81 -2.57
C ASN A 56 3.40 21.00 -3.96
N LYS A 57 4.71 21.28 -4.05
CA LYS A 57 5.41 21.40 -5.34
C LYS A 57 6.35 20.21 -5.58
N ALA A 58 6.17 19.52 -6.71
CA ALA A 58 7.12 18.51 -7.16
C ALA A 58 8.44 19.17 -7.61
N PRO A 59 9.58 18.49 -7.50
CA PRO A 59 10.84 19.02 -8.05
C PRO A 59 10.72 19.19 -9.56
N GLU A 60 11.36 20.23 -10.09
CA GLU A 60 11.43 20.45 -11.53
C GLU A 60 12.15 19.27 -12.22
N PRO A 61 11.79 18.93 -13.47
CA PRO A 61 12.49 17.89 -14.22
C PRO A 61 13.98 18.20 -14.41
N ALA A 62 14.84 17.17 -14.35
CA ALA A 62 16.25 17.36 -14.68
C ALA A 62 16.41 17.46 -16.22
N ASN A 63 17.26 18.39 -16.68
CA ASN A 63 17.58 18.65 -18.09
C ASN A 63 16.39 19.17 -18.92
N SER A 64 15.74 20.25 -18.47
CA SER A 64 14.71 20.96 -19.25
C SER A 64 15.22 21.57 -20.58
N GLU A 65 16.54 21.59 -20.81
CA GLU A 65 17.19 22.16 -21.99
C GLU A 65 17.17 21.25 -23.22
N THR A 66 16.88 19.95 -23.07
CA THR A 66 16.66 19.04 -24.22
C THR A 66 15.17 19.00 -24.56
N ASN A 67 14.81 19.30 -25.82
CA ASN A 67 13.44 19.34 -26.36
C ASN A 67 12.64 18.01 -26.29
N GLY A 68 13.08 17.02 -25.52
CA GLY A 68 12.46 15.70 -25.42
C GLY A 68 12.25 15.25 -23.97
N VAL A 69 11.02 14.84 -23.66
CA VAL A 69 10.65 14.26 -22.36
C VAL A 69 11.18 12.82 -22.22
N ILE A 70 11.33 12.10 -23.34
CA ILE A 70 11.76 10.70 -23.37
C ILE A 70 13.23 10.56 -22.95
N GLY A 71 13.49 9.72 -21.94
CA GLY A 71 14.84 9.46 -21.43
C GLY A 71 15.33 10.46 -20.36
N SER A 72 14.56 11.50 -20.07
CA SER A 72 14.86 12.48 -19.01
C SER A 72 14.25 12.07 -17.65
N ARG A 73 14.84 12.56 -16.55
CA ARG A 73 14.28 12.34 -15.20
C ARG A 73 13.10 13.28 -14.98
N GLN A 74 11.91 12.71 -15.00
CA GLN A 74 10.66 13.42 -14.74
C GLN A 74 10.14 13.09 -13.34
N PRO A 75 9.56 14.07 -12.61
CA PRO A 75 8.79 13.75 -11.41
C PRO A 75 7.58 12.87 -11.79
N LEU A 76 7.21 11.96 -10.89
CA LEU A 76 6.02 11.14 -11.09
C LEU A 76 4.76 12.02 -10.98
N ILE A 77 3.80 11.83 -11.88
CA ILE A 77 2.60 12.68 -11.98
C ILE A 77 1.80 12.76 -10.66
N ASP A 78 1.80 11.69 -9.88
CA ASP A 78 1.09 11.59 -8.60
C ASP A 78 2.03 11.73 -7.37
N ALA A 79 3.30 12.11 -7.58
CA ALA A 79 4.29 12.22 -6.53
C ALA A 79 3.83 13.15 -5.41
N THR A 80 3.36 14.36 -5.76
CA THR A 80 2.91 15.37 -4.80
C THR A 80 1.80 14.81 -3.91
N ALA A 81 0.75 14.26 -4.51
CA ALA A 81 -0.37 13.70 -3.75
C ALA A 81 0.09 12.59 -2.80
N LYS A 82 1.00 11.71 -3.26
CA LYS A 82 1.55 10.61 -2.44
C LYS A 82 2.38 11.11 -1.26
N VAL A 83 3.28 12.07 -1.46
CA VAL A 83 4.19 12.54 -0.39
C VAL A 83 3.50 13.49 0.59
N THR A 84 2.40 14.14 0.20
CA THR A 84 1.60 15.01 1.07
C THR A 84 0.49 14.27 1.81
N GLY A 85 0.29 12.97 1.52
CA GLY A 85 -0.81 12.19 2.09
C GLY A 85 -2.19 12.56 1.53
N LYS A 86 -2.25 13.19 0.35
CA LYS A 86 -3.50 13.54 -0.35
C LYS A 86 -3.92 12.51 -1.39
N ALA A 87 -3.05 11.55 -1.71
CA ALA A 87 -3.41 10.45 -2.59
C ALA A 87 -4.41 9.53 -1.88
N GLU A 88 -5.53 9.25 -2.55
CA GLU A 88 -6.55 8.33 -2.07
C GLU A 88 -6.20 6.88 -2.47
N TYR A 89 -6.19 5.99 -1.51
CA TYR A 89 -6.08 4.55 -1.71
C TYR A 89 -7.44 3.89 -1.49
N ALA A 90 -7.60 2.64 -1.95
CA ALA A 90 -8.87 1.92 -1.82
C ALA A 90 -9.40 1.84 -0.38
N ALA A 91 -8.51 1.87 0.62
CA ALA A 91 -8.87 1.87 2.04
C ALA A 91 -9.35 3.23 2.57
N ASP A 92 -9.05 4.33 1.89
CA ASP A 92 -9.47 5.69 2.25
C ASP A 92 -10.87 6.03 1.71
N ILE A 93 -11.41 5.19 0.83
CA ILE A 93 -12.73 5.38 0.23
C ILE A 93 -13.80 5.13 1.28
N HIS A 94 -14.45 6.20 1.75
CA HIS A 94 -15.60 6.14 2.61
C HIS A 94 -16.88 6.34 1.80
N ALA A 95 -17.68 5.29 1.64
CA ALA A 95 -19.02 5.40 1.06
C ALA A 95 -20.06 5.42 2.18
N LEU A 96 -20.97 6.40 2.13
CA LEU A 96 -22.18 6.38 2.96
C LEU A 96 -22.94 5.08 2.67
N ASP A 97 -23.40 4.41 3.72
CA ASP A 97 -24.20 3.17 3.67
C ASP A 97 -23.49 1.92 3.12
N ALA A 98 -22.15 1.92 3.04
CA ALA A 98 -21.40 0.72 2.67
C ALA A 98 -21.40 -0.35 3.78
N LEU A 99 -21.54 -1.62 3.38
CA LEU A 99 -21.32 -2.76 4.27
C LEU A 99 -19.82 -3.08 4.38
N VAL A 100 -19.37 -3.38 5.59
CA VAL A 100 -18.01 -3.89 5.82
C VAL A 100 -18.02 -5.41 5.77
N CYS A 101 -17.22 -6.00 4.88
CA CYS A 101 -17.08 -7.44 4.77
C CYS A 101 -15.95 -7.98 5.65
N LYS A 102 -16.20 -9.08 6.36
CA LYS A 102 -15.19 -9.86 7.08
C LYS A 102 -15.15 -11.28 6.53
N LEU A 103 -13.96 -11.74 6.14
CA LEU A 103 -13.77 -13.08 5.59
C LEU A 103 -13.30 -14.05 6.67
N LEU A 104 -14.06 -15.12 6.92
CA LEU A 104 -13.62 -16.25 7.72
C LEU A 104 -12.77 -17.19 6.84
N ARG A 105 -11.53 -17.45 7.26
CA ARG A 105 -10.62 -18.38 6.57
C ARG A 105 -10.47 -19.66 7.36
N SER A 106 -10.21 -20.76 6.66
CA SER A 106 -9.90 -22.04 7.28
C SER A 106 -8.62 -21.94 8.12
N PRO A 107 -8.60 -22.51 9.34
CA PRO A 107 -7.37 -22.68 10.11
C PRO A 107 -6.51 -23.85 9.60
N TYR A 108 -7.05 -24.69 8.72
CA TYR A 108 -6.38 -25.86 8.15
C TYR A 108 -6.03 -25.62 6.67
N PRO A 109 -4.79 -25.95 6.23
CA PRO A 109 -4.39 -25.79 4.83
C PRO A 109 -5.22 -26.64 3.85
N HIS A 110 -5.72 -27.79 4.31
CA HIS A 110 -6.48 -28.71 3.47
C HIS A 110 -7.40 -29.58 4.32
N ALA A 111 -8.71 -29.39 4.18
CA ALA A 111 -9.71 -30.08 5.00
C ALA A 111 -11.02 -30.25 4.22
N LYS A 112 -11.77 -31.32 4.52
CA LYS A 112 -13.14 -31.45 4.04
C LYS A 112 -14.05 -30.57 4.90
N ILE A 113 -14.94 -29.82 4.28
CA ILE A 113 -15.98 -29.06 4.97
C ILE A 113 -17.12 -30.04 5.23
N LEU A 114 -17.40 -30.28 6.51
CA LEU A 114 -18.54 -31.11 6.91
C LEU A 114 -19.78 -30.24 7.10
N GLU A 115 -19.61 -29.11 7.78
CA GLU A 115 -20.68 -28.20 8.13
C GLU A 115 -20.15 -26.78 8.29
N ILE A 116 -21.00 -25.79 7.99
CA ILE A 116 -20.81 -24.38 8.31
C ILE A 116 -22.11 -23.92 8.97
N ASP A 117 -22.06 -23.64 10.26
CA ASP A 117 -23.17 -23.04 11.00
C ASP A 117 -22.98 -21.52 11.04
N THR A 118 -23.97 -20.79 10.53
CA THR A 118 -23.98 -19.33 10.47
C THR A 118 -24.94 -18.71 11.47
N SER A 119 -25.62 -19.51 12.30
CA SER A 119 -26.73 -19.08 13.17
C SER A 119 -26.31 -17.98 14.15
N GLU A 120 -25.19 -18.17 14.85
CA GLU A 120 -24.65 -17.18 15.78
C GLU A 120 -24.30 -15.88 15.06
N ALA A 121 -23.50 -15.96 13.98
CA ALA A 121 -23.07 -14.79 13.22
C ALA A 121 -24.25 -13.99 12.63
N ALA A 122 -25.27 -14.68 12.11
CA ALA A 122 -26.46 -14.04 11.57
C ALA A 122 -27.33 -13.34 12.64
N GLY A 123 -27.24 -13.78 13.90
CA GLY A 123 -27.94 -13.17 15.03
C GLY A 123 -27.21 -12.00 15.68
N MET A 124 -25.96 -11.72 15.30
CA MET A 124 -25.16 -10.64 15.88
C MET A 124 -25.68 -9.26 15.47
N GLU A 125 -25.70 -8.33 16.41
CA GLU A 125 -26.00 -6.92 16.13
C GLU A 125 -25.02 -6.34 15.09
N GLY A 126 -25.55 -5.63 14.10
CA GLY A 126 -24.76 -5.03 13.01
C GLY A 126 -24.45 -5.97 11.84
N VAL A 127 -24.73 -7.28 11.94
CA VAL A 127 -24.59 -8.19 10.80
C VAL A 127 -25.79 -8.07 9.88
N ARG A 128 -25.53 -7.60 8.65
CA ARG A 128 -26.58 -7.46 7.63
C ARG A 128 -26.85 -8.76 6.85
N ALA A 129 -25.82 -9.58 6.63
CA ALA A 129 -25.89 -10.83 5.89
C ALA A 129 -24.69 -11.71 6.20
N VAL A 130 -24.87 -13.03 6.06
CA VAL A 130 -23.79 -14.03 6.05
C VAL A 130 -23.93 -14.83 4.76
N ALA A 131 -22.84 -15.01 4.02
CA ALA A 131 -22.80 -15.79 2.78
C ALA A 131 -21.76 -16.91 2.89
N THR A 132 -22.01 -18.02 2.20
CA THR A 132 -21.15 -19.21 2.17
C THR A 132 -20.83 -19.62 0.73
N GLY A 133 -20.05 -20.68 0.54
CA GLY A 133 -19.82 -21.24 -0.80
C GLY A 133 -21.10 -21.71 -1.49
N LYS A 134 -22.17 -22.00 -0.75
CA LYS A 134 -23.44 -22.52 -1.30
C LYS A 134 -24.13 -21.52 -2.24
N GLU A 135 -23.92 -20.23 -2.02
CA GLU A 135 -24.52 -19.16 -2.83
C GLU A 135 -23.72 -18.84 -4.11
N LEU A 136 -22.45 -19.28 -4.21
CA LEU A 136 -21.52 -18.95 -5.31
C LEU A 136 -20.84 -20.19 -5.90
N LEU A 137 -21.63 -21.04 -6.55
CA LEU A 137 -21.18 -22.34 -7.10
C LEU A 137 -20.50 -22.24 -8.47
N GLU A 138 -20.57 -21.08 -9.13
CA GLU A 138 -19.92 -20.90 -10.42
C GLU A 138 -18.39 -20.99 -10.28
N LYS A 139 -17.80 -21.88 -11.09
CA LYS A 139 -16.35 -22.04 -11.10
C LYS A 139 -15.68 -21.00 -11.99
N PHE A 140 -14.56 -20.48 -11.51
CA PHE A 140 -13.73 -19.51 -12.19
C PHE A 140 -12.26 -19.93 -12.15
N GLY A 141 -11.44 -19.25 -12.95
CA GLY A 141 -10.02 -19.51 -13.10
C GLY A 141 -9.42 -18.47 -14.02
N VAL A 142 -8.11 -18.21 -13.87
CA VAL A 142 -7.40 -17.22 -14.69
C VAL A 142 -7.48 -17.58 -16.18
N LEU A 143 -7.44 -18.87 -16.50
CA LEU A 143 -7.58 -19.38 -17.85
C LEU A 143 -8.93 -20.10 -18.03
N PRO A 144 -9.57 -20.01 -19.21
CA PRO A 144 -10.81 -20.72 -19.49
C PRO A 144 -10.73 -22.25 -19.27
N ILE A 145 -9.55 -22.83 -19.47
CA ILE A 145 -9.26 -24.26 -19.30
C ILE A 145 -9.08 -24.68 -17.84
N SER A 146 -8.91 -23.72 -16.91
CA SER A 146 -8.60 -23.97 -15.50
C SER A 146 -9.68 -23.41 -14.58
N ARG A 147 -10.95 -23.48 -15.00
CA ARG A 147 -12.10 -23.06 -14.18
C ARG A 147 -12.50 -24.15 -13.20
N ASP A 148 -11.62 -24.45 -12.27
CA ASP A 148 -11.77 -25.52 -11.29
C ASP A 148 -12.09 -25.02 -9.86
N GLN A 149 -11.98 -23.72 -9.60
CA GLN A 149 -12.17 -23.12 -8.28
C GLN A 149 -13.50 -22.38 -8.15
N THR A 150 -14.13 -22.44 -6.98
CA THR A 150 -15.30 -21.62 -6.61
C THR A 150 -14.86 -20.39 -5.81
N ALA A 151 -15.67 -19.32 -5.82
CA ALA A 151 -15.31 -18.06 -5.15
C ALA A 151 -15.07 -18.22 -3.64
N MET A 152 -15.79 -19.16 -3.03
CA MET A 152 -15.59 -19.59 -1.65
C MET A 152 -15.57 -21.12 -1.61
N ALA A 153 -14.91 -21.68 -0.60
CA ALA A 153 -14.84 -23.14 -0.43
C ALA A 153 -16.24 -23.74 -0.19
N VAL A 154 -16.56 -24.82 -0.90
CA VAL A 154 -17.86 -25.52 -0.82
C VAL A 154 -17.71 -26.84 -0.05
N ASP A 155 -17.02 -27.81 -0.64
CA ASP A 155 -16.86 -29.15 -0.05
C ASP A 155 -15.53 -29.32 0.68
N LYS A 156 -14.55 -28.50 0.31
CA LYS A 156 -13.15 -28.71 0.68
C LYS A 156 -12.39 -27.40 0.64
N VAL A 157 -11.51 -27.24 1.61
CA VAL A 157 -10.54 -26.16 1.66
C VAL A 157 -9.25 -26.62 0.99
N HIS A 158 -8.66 -25.73 0.20
CA HIS A 158 -7.37 -25.89 -0.46
C HIS A 158 -6.45 -24.72 -0.06
N TYR A 159 -5.14 -24.91 -0.20
CA TYR A 159 -4.13 -23.87 -0.03
C TYR A 159 -3.97 -23.07 -1.31
#